data_AF-A0AAP7FW14-F1
#
_entry.id   AF-A0AAP7FW14-F1
#
_cell.length_a   1.000
_cell.length_b   1.000
_cell.length_c   1.000
_cell.angle_alpha   90.00
_cell.angle_beta   90.00
_cell.angle_gamma   90.00
#
_symmetry.space_group_name_H-M   'P 1'
#
loop_
_entity.id
_entity.type
_entity.pdbx_description
1 polymer ?
#
loop_
_entity_poly.entity_id
_entity_poly.type
_entity_poly.pdbx_seq_one_letter_code
_entity_poly.pdbx_strand_id
1 'polypeptide(L)'
;MKYTVTAPYKTAYDLGFGKGYLALYITDKSWKPGQEVTKANLIHLCTYEPSADGNSPMQTGIDGKIESFKCEIPNTVSNGPHVIYSIWQRSDSAEAFYSCSDIDIINSQPVEINWNKYLEMTMYVLNVGDKVLFSANIDGKSVSKSIEITEENKNDWQYDLAEEINSSSDIVQAGKLNSKNKIEPQHNNENIIYINSQESAKVRDITFKHEEGQQPEPEHYDFAHIAAMNKSSNVIYDIPSLKVGDKLVFRLFNNKTNLLTNVKSGNTDIDKIALKITDKNIVICMPSHSIINT
;
A
#
# COMPACT_ATOMS: atom_id res chain seq x y z
N MET A 1 -25.08 -5.54 4.23
CA MET A 1 -24.84 -4.81 5.50
C MET A 1 -24.00 -5.70 6.43
N LYS A 2 -23.15 -5.13 7.29
CA LYS A 2 -22.50 -5.87 8.40
C LYS A 2 -23.33 -5.62 9.67
N TYR A 3 -23.85 -6.66 10.28
CA TYR A 3 -24.60 -6.58 11.54
C TYR A 3 -23.68 -7.00 12.70
N THR A 4 -23.83 -6.34 13.85
CA THR A 4 -22.90 -6.43 14.96
C THR A 4 -23.66 -6.47 16.29
N VAL A 5 -23.31 -7.41 17.17
CA VAL A 5 -24.06 -7.68 18.41
C VAL A 5 -23.10 -7.99 19.55
N THR A 6 -23.39 -7.46 20.75
CA THR A 6 -22.75 -7.87 21.99
C THR A 6 -23.47 -9.08 22.57
N ALA A 7 -22.72 -10.10 22.99
CA ALA A 7 -23.26 -11.35 23.52
C ALA A 7 -22.82 -11.58 24.98
N PRO A 8 -23.42 -10.89 25.96
CA PRO A 8 -23.04 -11.02 27.38
C PRO A 8 -23.50 -12.34 28.02
N TYR A 9 -24.39 -13.08 27.34
CA TYR A 9 -24.89 -14.39 27.77
C TYR A 9 -24.29 -15.51 26.89
N LYS A 10 -24.19 -16.74 27.41
CA LYS A 10 -23.68 -17.88 26.62
C LYS A 10 -24.75 -18.92 26.33
N THR A 11 -24.69 -19.47 25.12
CA THR A 11 -25.26 -20.78 24.83
C THR A 11 -24.27 -21.85 25.28
N ALA A 12 -24.71 -22.89 25.99
CA ALA A 12 -23.88 -23.99 26.50
C ALA A 12 -23.36 -24.94 25.38
N TYR A 13 -22.66 -24.37 24.40
CA TYR A 13 -22.05 -25.09 23.29
C TYR A 13 -21.00 -26.11 23.77
N ASP A 14 -20.24 -25.74 24.79
CA ASP A 14 -19.26 -26.58 25.51
C ASP A 14 -19.87 -27.87 26.10
N LEU A 15 -21.18 -27.90 26.31
CA LEU A 15 -21.92 -29.04 26.83
C LEU A 15 -22.73 -29.79 25.74
N GLY A 16 -22.53 -29.45 24.46
CA GLY A 16 -23.13 -30.16 23.32
C GLY A 16 -24.56 -29.73 22.96
N PHE A 17 -25.07 -28.63 23.53
CA PHE A 17 -26.45 -28.18 23.30
C PHE A 17 -26.68 -27.44 21.97
N GLY A 18 -25.73 -27.49 21.04
CA GLY A 18 -25.82 -26.81 19.74
C GLY A 18 -25.39 -25.34 19.79
N LYS A 19 -25.51 -24.67 18.63
CA LYS A 19 -24.86 -23.38 18.38
C LYS A 19 -25.68 -22.14 18.81
N GLY A 20 -27.00 -22.30 18.99
CA GLY A 20 -27.93 -21.17 18.95
C GLY A 20 -27.95 -20.47 17.58
N TYR A 21 -28.79 -19.45 17.43
CA TYR A 21 -28.83 -18.64 16.21
C TYR A 21 -29.34 -17.22 16.46
N LEU A 22 -29.02 -16.34 15.52
CA LEU A 22 -29.63 -15.01 15.39
C LEU A 22 -30.55 -15.01 14.17
N ALA A 23 -31.83 -14.70 14.36
CA ALA A 23 -32.76 -14.44 13.27
C ALA A 23 -33.11 -12.95 13.25
N LEU A 24 -32.87 -12.32 12.11
CA LEU A 24 -33.20 -10.93 11.86
C LEU A 24 -34.45 -10.84 10.99
N TYR A 25 -35.32 -9.92 11.35
CA TYR A 25 -36.51 -9.55 10.59
C TYR A 25 -36.51 -8.04 10.39
N ILE A 26 -37.19 -7.57 9.36
CA ILE A 26 -37.34 -6.14 9.09
C ILE A 26 -38.80 -5.82 8.78
N THR A 27 -39.25 -4.62 9.14
CA THR A 27 -40.60 -4.17 8.78
C THR A 27 -40.77 -4.04 7.27
N ASP A 28 -41.90 -4.50 6.76
CA ASP A 28 -42.24 -4.40 5.34
C ASP A 28 -42.95 -3.07 5.01
N LYS A 29 -43.39 -2.93 3.74
CA LYS A 29 -44.07 -1.73 3.25
C LYS A 29 -45.40 -1.40 3.94
N SER A 30 -46.01 -2.36 4.63
CA SER A 30 -47.29 -2.18 5.32
C SER A 30 -47.12 -1.40 6.64
N TRP A 31 -45.94 -1.45 7.25
CA TRP A 31 -45.60 -0.69 8.44
C TRP A 31 -45.33 0.79 8.12
N LYS A 32 -45.59 1.66 9.10
CA LYS A 32 -45.31 3.11 9.05
C LYS A 32 -44.71 3.57 10.38
N PRO A 33 -43.87 4.62 10.38
CA PRO A 33 -43.31 5.19 11.60
C PRO A 33 -44.38 5.54 12.63
N GLY A 34 -44.15 5.15 13.89
CA GLY A 34 -45.10 5.32 14.99
C GLY A 34 -46.14 4.22 15.12
N GLN A 35 -46.18 3.24 14.21
CA GLN A 35 -47.02 2.04 14.37
C GLN A 35 -46.30 0.95 15.17
N GLU A 36 -47.10 0.14 15.88
CA GLU A 36 -46.60 -1.06 16.54
C GLU A 36 -46.05 -2.07 15.52
N VAL A 37 -44.88 -2.63 15.83
CA VAL A 37 -44.29 -3.72 15.05
C VAL A 37 -45.01 -5.01 15.42
N THR A 38 -45.54 -5.71 14.43
CA THR A 38 -46.28 -6.96 14.63
C THR A 38 -45.73 -8.03 13.71
N LYS A 39 -45.98 -9.30 14.04
CA LYS A 39 -45.58 -10.42 13.18
C LYS A 39 -46.11 -10.29 11.74
N ALA A 40 -47.25 -9.64 11.54
CA ALA A 40 -47.87 -9.47 10.23
C ALA A 40 -47.14 -8.48 9.32
N ASN A 41 -46.36 -7.56 9.90
CA ASN A 41 -45.61 -6.54 9.17
C ASN A 41 -44.10 -6.76 9.20
N LEU A 42 -43.66 -7.95 9.62
CA LEU A 42 -42.26 -8.37 9.61
C LEU A 42 -42.00 -9.37 8.49
N ILE A 43 -40.90 -9.16 7.76
CA ILE A 43 -40.34 -10.13 6.82
C ILE A 43 -39.00 -10.63 7.34
N HIS A 44 -38.69 -11.89 7.07
CA HIS A 44 -37.40 -12.48 7.41
C HIS A 44 -36.29 -11.84 6.58
N LEU A 45 -35.21 -11.44 7.26
CA LEU A 45 -34.05 -10.79 6.65
C LEU A 45 -32.93 -11.80 6.46
N CYS A 46 -32.48 -12.43 7.54
CA CYS A 46 -31.50 -13.51 7.50
C CYS A 46 -31.47 -14.29 8.82
N THR A 47 -30.87 -15.48 8.77
CA THR A 47 -30.53 -16.27 9.96
C THR A 47 -29.02 -16.51 9.96
N TYR A 48 -28.37 -16.21 11.08
CA TYR A 48 -26.95 -16.43 11.31
C TYR A 48 -26.75 -17.49 12.40
N GLU A 49 -25.88 -18.44 12.13
CA GLU A 49 -25.38 -19.41 13.10
C GLU A 49 -23.88 -19.18 13.32
N PRO A 50 -23.39 -19.18 14.57
CA PRO A 50 -21.98 -19.07 14.85
C PRO A 50 -21.19 -20.31 14.37
N SER A 51 -19.87 -20.15 14.28
CA SER A 51 -18.95 -21.24 13.94
C SER A 51 -19.06 -22.42 14.92
N ALA A 52 -18.74 -23.62 14.42
CA ALA A 52 -18.73 -24.84 15.24
C ALA A 52 -17.42 -25.01 16.04
N ASP A 53 -16.59 -23.99 16.12
CA ASP A 53 -15.32 -24.05 16.86
C ASP A 53 -15.48 -23.64 18.34
N GLY A 54 -16.67 -23.16 18.75
CA GLY A 54 -16.95 -22.77 20.12
C GLY A 54 -16.41 -21.39 20.52
N ASN A 55 -15.78 -20.67 19.60
CA ASN A 55 -15.09 -19.42 19.90
C ASN A 55 -15.98 -18.17 19.76
N SER A 56 -17.20 -18.33 19.26
CA SER A 56 -18.12 -17.20 19.10
C SER A 56 -18.40 -16.54 20.46
N PRO A 57 -18.47 -15.20 20.53
CA PRO A 57 -18.99 -14.49 21.69
C PRO A 57 -20.36 -15.00 22.14
N MET A 58 -21.21 -15.47 21.22
CA MET A 58 -22.53 -16.06 21.54
C MET A 58 -22.45 -17.41 22.28
N GLN A 59 -21.32 -18.11 22.15
CA GLN A 59 -21.06 -19.41 22.78
C GLN A 59 -20.20 -19.27 24.03
N THR A 60 -19.35 -18.24 24.10
CA THR A 60 -18.45 -18.01 25.23
C THR A 60 -19.04 -17.08 26.30
N GLY A 61 -19.94 -16.16 25.93
CA GLY A 61 -20.58 -15.21 26.84
C GLY A 61 -19.61 -14.21 27.47
N ILE A 62 -18.50 -13.91 26.80
CA ILE A 62 -17.51 -12.96 27.30
C ILE A 62 -18.05 -11.54 27.10
N ASP A 63 -18.28 -10.85 28.21
CA ASP A 63 -18.74 -9.47 28.19
C ASP A 63 -17.75 -8.55 27.43
N GLY A 64 -18.29 -7.59 26.70
CA GLY A 64 -17.53 -6.69 25.82
C GLY A 64 -17.04 -7.32 24.51
N LYS A 65 -17.25 -8.62 24.25
CA LYS A 65 -16.99 -9.21 22.93
C LYS A 65 -18.18 -9.06 21.98
N ILE A 66 -17.83 -8.96 20.71
CA ILE A 66 -18.75 -8.61 19.62
C ILE A 66 -18.75 -9.71 18.58
N GLU A 67 -19.95 -10.19 18.22
CA GLU A 67 -20.16 -11.06 17.06
C GLU A 67 -20.53 -10.21 15.83
N SER A 68 -20.08 -10.62 14.64
CA SER A 68 -20.34 -9.86 13.41
C SER A 68 -20.55 -10.75 12.20
N PHE A 69 -21.60 -10.47 11.43
CA PHE A 69 -21.95 -11.25 10.25
C PHE A 69 -22.56 -10.38 9.15
N LYS A 70 -22.59 -10.91 7.92
CA LYS A 70 -23.19 -10.25 6.77
C LYS A 70 -24.66 -10.64 6.67
N CYS A 71 -25.50 -9.64 6.45
CA CYS A 71 -26.91 -9.78 6.19
C CYS A 71 -27.31 -8.79 5.08
N GLU A 72 -28.08 -9.23 4.10
CA GLU A 72 -28.47 -8.42 2.95
C GLU A 72 -29.91 -7.92 3.14
N ILE A 73 -30.12 -6.64 2.89
CA ILE A 73 -31.46 -6.05 2.86
C ILE A 73 -32.02 -6.28 1.45
N PRO A 74 -33.14 -7.00 1.30
CA PRO A 74 -33.74 -7.21 0.00
C PRO A 74 -34.14 -5.88 -0.66
N ASN A 75 -33.95 -5.78 -1.97
CA ASN A 75 -34.37 -4.61 -2.76
C ASN A 75 -35.90 -4.36 -2.73
N THR A 76 -36.68 -5.31 -2.18
CA THR A 76 -38.13 -5.18 -1.97
C THR A 76 -38.48 -4.33 -0.75
N VAL A 77 -37.53 -4.08 0.16
CA VAL A 77 -37.70 -3.17 1.29
C VAL A 77 -37.55 -1.74 0.78
N SER A 78 -38.49 -0.87 1.16
CA SER A 78 -38.51 0.52 0.73
C SER A 78 -37.40 1.34 1.38
N ASN A 79 -37.14 2.51 0.79
CA ASN A 79 -36.37 3.55 1.47
C ASN A 79 -37.18 4.17 2.61
N GLY A 80 -36.47 4.77 3.57
CA GLY A 80 -37.02 5.48 4.70
C GLY A 80 -36.90 4.69 6.00
N PRO A 81 -37.62 5.12 7.05
CA PRO A 81 -37.51 4.50 8.37
C PRO A 81 -38.06 3.08 8.38
N HIS A 82 -37.35 2.18 9.04
CA HIS A 82 -37.70 0.77 9.26
C HIS A 82 -37.27 0.33 10.66
N VAL A 83 -37.80 -0.81 11.11
CA VAL A 83 -37.35 -1.46 12.36
C VAL A 83 -36.78 -2.82 12.02
N ILE A 84 -35.56 -3.09 12.48
CA ILE A 84 -35.00 -4.44 12.53
C ILE A 84 -35.41 -5.08 13.85
N TYR A 85 -36.06 -6.23 13.77
CA TYR A 85 -36.40 -7.06 14.92
C TYR A 85 -35.46 -8.27 14.96
N SER A 86 -34.73 -8.38 16.06
CA SER A 86 -33.67 -9.38 16.23
C SER A 86 -34.08 -10.40 17.28
N ILE A 87 -33.89 -11.68 16.96
CA ILE A 87 -34.11 -12.80 17.88
C ILE A 87 -32.79 -13.53 18.04
N TRP A 88 -32.27 -13.59 19.26
CA TRP A 88 -31.21 -14.51 19.63
C TRP A 88 -31.81 -15.68 20.37
N GLN A 89 -31.90 -16.83 19.70
CA GLN A 89 -32.39 -18.07 20.28
C GLN A 89 -31.23 -18.88 20.82
N ARG A 90 -31.29 -19.23 22.11
CA ARG A 90 -30.39 -20.22 22.69
C ARG A 90 -30.81 -21.62 22.28
N SER A 91 -29.86 -22.54 22.15
CA SER A 91 -30.16 -23.95 21.84
C SER A 91 -30.15 -24.87 23.06
N ASP A 92 -29.66 -24.39 24.19
CA ASP A 92 -29.64 -25.09 25.49
C ASP A 92 -30.92 -24.88 26.32
N SER A 93 -31.82 -23.99 25.88
CA SER A 93 -33.06 -23.67 26.58
C SER A 93 -34.09 -23.08 25.61
N ALA A 94 -35.34 -22.96 26.07
CA ALA A 94 -36.40 -22.24 25.35
C ALA A 94 -36.28 -20.71 25.44
N GLU A 95 -35.25 -20.18 26.11
CA GLU A 95 -35.03 -18.75 26.29
C GLU A 95 -34.52 -18.10 24.99
N ALA A 96 -35.02 -16.90 24.71
CA ALA A 96 -34.57 -16.07 23.60
C ALA A 96 -34.52 -14.60 24.02
N PHE A 97 -33.57 -13.87 23.43
CA PHE A 97 -33.44 -12.43 23.59
C PHE A 97 -33.99 -11.72 22.37
N TYR A 98 -34.75 -10.65 22.62
CA TYR A 98 -35.42 -9.88 21.58
C TYR A 98 -34.96 -8.43 21.65
N SER A 99 -34.68 -7.82 20.50
CA SER A 99 -34.39 -6.40 20.42
C SER A 99 -34.97 -5.77 19.15
N CYS A 100 -35.30 -4.49 19.24
CA CYS A 100 -35.70 -3.67 18.11
C CYS A 100 -34.61 -2.63 17.85
N SER A 101 -34.31 -2.38 16.58
CA SER A 101 -33.40 -1.32 16.14
C SER A 101 -34.09 -0.47 15.09
N ASP A 102 -34.31 0.80 15.39
CA ASP A 102 -34.80 1.76 14.40
C ASP A 102 -33.67 2.12 13.44
N ILE A 103 -33.94 2.02 12.14
CA ILE A 103 -32.99 2.32 11.07
C ILE A 103 -33.66 3.21 10.01
N ASP A 104 -32.86 3.90 9.21
CA ASP A 104 -33.31 4.59 8.01
C ASP A 104 -32.61 4.00 6.79
N ILE A 105 -33.37 3.38 5.89
CA ILE A 105 -32.85 2.81 4.66
C ILE A 105 -32.75 3.92 3.63
N ILE A 106 -31.51 4.31 3.36
CA ILE A 106 -31.20 5.22 2.28
C ILE A 106 -30.68 4.35 1.13
N ASN A 107 -31.53 3.92 0.19
CA ASN A 107 -31.02 3.52 -1.12
C ASN A 107 -30.47 4.78 -1.77
N SER A 108 -29.21 5.07 -1.46
CA SER A 108 -28.35 5.68 -2.43
C SER A 108 -28.35 4.69 -3.59
N GLN A 109 -29.02 5.02 -4.70
CA GLN A 109 -28.50 4.54 -5.98
C GLN A 109 -26.99 4.73 -5.88
N PRO A 110 -26.15 3.71 -6.16
CA PRO A 110 -24.71 3.93 -6.15
C PRO A 110 -24.49 5.14 -7.04
N VAL A 111 -24.16 6.28 -6.43
CA VAL A 111 -23.94 7.51 -7.18
C VAL A 111 -22.85 7.11 -8.14
N GLU A 112 -23.12 7.21 -9.44
CA GLU A 112 -22.19 6.73 -10.45
C GLU A 112 -20.88 7.48 -10.21
N ILE A 113 -19.90 6.78 -9.64
CA ILE A 113 -18.61 7.36 -9.30
C ILE A 113 -17.88 7.49 -10.61
N ASN A 114 -17.85 8.69 -11.17
CA ASN A 114 -16.92 8.97 -12.24
C ASN A 114 -15.52 9.09 -11.64
N TRP A 115 -14.54 8.42 -12.24
CA TRP A 115 -13.15 8.52 -11.82
C TRP A 115 -12.44 9.59 -12.63
N ASN A 116 -12.00 10.65 -11.96
CA ASN A 116 -11.22 11.71 -12.58
C ASN A 116 -9.76 11.27 -12.67
N LYS A 117 -9.23 11.16 -13.89
CA LYS A 117 -7.79 10.96 -14.11
C LYS A 117 -7.02 12.15 -13.51
N TYR A 118 -6.04 11.87 -12.65
CA TYR A 118 -5.29 12.93 -11.96
C TYR A 118 -3.80 12.94 -12.31
N LEU A 119 -3.08 11.83 -12.08
CA LEU A 119 -1.62 11.78 -12.27
C LEU A 119 -1.18 10.42 -12.80
N GLU A 120 -0.41 10.41 -13.88
CA GLU A 120 0.23 9.19 -14.38
C GLU A 120 1.42 8.82 -13.49
N MET A 121 1.54 7.53 -13.13
CA MET A 121 2.68 7.06 -12.34
C MET A 121 3.93 7.06 -13.22
N THR A 122 4.80 8.05 -13.00
CA THR A 122 5.99 8.22 -13.83
C THR A 122 6.95 7.06 -13.64
N MET A 123 7.55 6.60 -14.73
CA MET A 123 8.54 5.53 -14.69
C MET A 123 9.84 6.02 -14.04
N TYR A 124 10.33 5.28 -13.06
CA TYR A 124 11.64 5.50 -12.44
C TYR A 124 12.61 4.38 -12.77
N VAL A 125 13.89 4.72 -12.85
CA VAL A 125 14.99 3.75 -12.85
C VAL A 125 15.37 3.50 -11.40
N LEU A 126 14.94 2.37 -10.85
CA LEU A 126 15.06 2.07 -9.43
C LEU A 126 16.19 1.09 -9.14
N ASN A 127 16.79 1.20 -7.97
CA ASN A 127 17.74 0.24 -7.41
C ASN A 127 17.16 -0.42 -6.17
N VAL A 128 17.65 -1.61 -5.84
CA VAL A 128 17.25 -2.28 -4.60
C VAL A 128 17.63 -1.41 -3.39
N GLY A 129 16.69 -1.27 -2.46
CA GLY A 129 16.76 -0.39 -1.31
C GLY A 129 16.16 1.00 -1.54
N ASP A 130 15.86 1.39 -2.78
CA ASP A 130 15.12 2.63 -3.06
C ASP A 130 13.70 2.54 -2.49
N LYS A 131 13.07 3.70 -2.29
CA LYS A 131 11.67 3.81 -1.90
C LYS A 131 10.89 4.64 -2.91
N VAL A 132 9.68 4.20 -3.20
CA VAL A 132 8.71 4.99 -3.96
C VAL A 132 7.55 5.33 -3.05
N LEU A 133 7.21 6.62 -2.99
CA LEU A 133 6.25 7.17 -2.05
C LEU A 133 5.11 7.88 -2.78
N PHE A 134 3.91 7.65 -2.29
CA PHE A 134 2.70 8.39 -2.60
C PHE A 134 2.23 9.14 -1.36
N SER A 135 1.77 10.37 -1.52
CA SER A 135 1.08 11.11 -0.47
C SER A 135 -0.07 11.93 -1.04
N ALA A 136 -1.15 12.06 -0.29
CA ALA A 136 -2.27 12.94 -0.60
C ALA A 136 -2.85 13.55 0.67
N ASN A 137 -3.37 14.77 0.57
CA ASN A 137 -4.26 15.31 1.60
C ASN A 137 -5.70 14.99 1.21
N ILE A 138 -6.42 14.27 2.07
CA ILE A 138 -7.82 13.92 1.89
C ILE A 138 -8.59 14.46 3.09
N ASP A 139 -9.43 15.46 2.84
CA ASP A 139 -10.27 16.09 3.87
C ASP A 139 -9.46 16.60 5.08
N GLY A 140 -8.30 17.21 4.81
CA GLY A 140 -7.39 17.73 5.83
C GLY A 140 -6.47 16.68 6.46
N LYS A 141 -6.63 15.39 6.12
CA LYS A 141 -5.77 14.30 6.64
C LYS A 141 -4.73 13.88 5.62
N SER A 142 -3.48 13.72 6.07
CA SER A 142 -2.41 13.18 5.23
C SER A 142 -2.54 11.66 5.14
N VAL A 143 -2.66 11.15 3.92
CA VAL A 143 -2.56 9.72 3.58
C VAL A 143 -1.26 9.52 2.83
N SER A 144 -0.38 8.67 3.34
CA SER A 144 0.92 8.38 2.72
C SER A 144 1.14 6.88 2.62
N LYS A 145 1.66 6.44 1.48
CA LYS A 145 2.01 5.06 1.17
C LYS A 145 3.40 4.98 0.57
N SER A 146 4.10 3.89 0.82
CA SER A 146 5.41 3.68 0.27
C SER A 146 5.69 2.21 0.09
N ILE A 147 6.48 1.90 -0.94
CA ILE A 147 7.07 0.58 -1.13
C ILE A 147 8.59 0.72 -1.11
N GLU A 148 9.26 -0.32 -0.64
CA GLU A 148 10.71 -0.47 -0.79
C GLU A 148 10.99 -1.38 -1.99
N ILE A 149 12.03 -1.03 -2.75
CA ILE A 149 12.38 -1.73 -3.97
C ILE A 149 13.27 -2.92 -3.63
N THR A 150 12.83 -4.08 -4.06
CA THR A 150 13.54 -5.36 -3.94
C THR A 150 13.87 -5.87 -5.34
N GLU A 151 14.68 -6.94 -5.44
CA GLU A 151 14.92 -7.58 -6.74
C GLU A 151 13.63 -8.12 -7.38
N GLU A 152 12.65 -8.51 -6.55
CA GLU A 152 11.40 -9.12 -7.00
C GLU A 152 10.46 -8.09 -7.63
N ASN A 153 10.29 -6.94 -6.98
CA ASN A 153 9.30 -5.95 -7.41
C ASN A 153 9.87 -4.82 -8.27
N LYS A 154 11.18 -4.72 -8.47
CA LYS A 154 11.80 -3.62 -9.21
C LYS A 154 11.22 -3.38 -10.62
N ASN A 155 10.69 -4.41 -11.27
CA ASN A 155 10.03 -4.30 -12.58
C ASN A 155 8.51 -4.17 -12.50
N ASP A 156 7.93 -4.34 -11.31
CA ASP A 156 6.47 -4.38 -11.07
C ASP A 156 6.02 -3.43 -9.95
N TRP A 157 6.91 -2.53 -9.53
CA TRP A 157 6.71 -1.66 -8.37
C TRP A 157 5.46 -0.78 -8.48
N GLN A 158 5.00 -0.48 -9.71
CA GLN A 158 3.77 0.28 -9.92
C GLN A 158 2.54 -0.49 -9.45
N TYR A 159 2.52 -1.81 -9.67
CA TYR A 159 1.47 -2.69 -9.19
C TYR A 159 1.43 -2.70 -7.66
N ASP A 160 2.56 -2.99 -7.02
CA ASP A 160 2.68 -3.05 -5.55
C ASP A 160 2.21 -1.75 -4.88
N LEU A 161 2.68 -0.61 -5.40
CA LEU A 161 2.28 0.68 -4.84
C LEU A 161 0.81 0.99 -5.09
N ALA A 162 0.26 0.57 -6.24
CA ALA A 162 -1.16 0.75 -6.52
C ALA A 162 -2.05 -0.07 -5.58
N GLU A 163 -1.65 -1.30 -5.23
CA GLU A 163 -2.32 -2.10 -4.20
C GLU A 163 -2.29 -1.39 -2.83
N GLU A 164 -1.15 -0.84 -2.44
CA GLU A 164 -1.01 -0.10 -1.18
C GLU A 164 -1.92 1.15 -1.15
N ILE A 165 -1.99 1.92 -2.24
CA ILE A 165 -2.88 3.08 -2.36
C ILE A 165 -4.35 2.63 -2.25
N ASN A 166 -4.75 1.64 -3.05
CA ASN A 166 -6.14 1.16 -3.13
C ASN A 166 -6.62 0.54 -1.81
N SER A 167 -5.72 -0.07 -1.04
CA SER A 167 -6.04 -0.62 0.30
C SER A 167 -6.38 0.46 1.34
N SER A 168 -6.00 1.72 1.09
CA SER A 168 -6.05 2.80 2.08
C SER A 168 -7.09 3.87 1.82
N SER A 169 -7.68 3.91 0.62
CA SER A 169 -8.66 4.92 0.26
C SER A 169 -9.62 4.43 -0.83
N ASP A 170 -10.91 4.70 -0.62
CA ASP A 170 -11.94 4.61 -1.65
C ASP A 170 -12.09 5.93 -2.45
N ILE A 171 -11.34 6.98 -2.07
CA ILE A 171 -11.38 8.31 -2.70
C ILE A 171 -10.27 8.45 -3.75
N VAL A 172 -9.07 7.94 -3.46
CA VAL A 172 -7.93 7.95 -4.38
C VAL A 172 -7.49 6.52 -4.66
N GLN A 173 -7.45 6.15 -5.93
CA GLN A 173 -7.07 4.81 -6.38
C GLN A 173 -6.05 4.89 -7.50
N ALA A 174 -5.21 3.87 -7.65
CA ALA A 174 -4.21 3.74 -8.70
C ALA A 174 -4.43 2.45 -9.50
N GLY A 175 -4.33 2.54 -10.82
CA GLY A 175 -4.54 1.41 -11.73
C GLY A 175 -4.99 1.82 -13.12
N LYS A 176 -5.71 0.93 -13.80
CA LYS A 176 -6.41 1.19 -15.06
C LYS A 176 -7.92 1.11 -14.83
N LEU A 177 -8.64 2.13 -15.29
CA LEU A 177 -10.10 2.14 -15.25
C LEU A 177 -10.65 1.16 -16.30
N ASN A 178 -11.40 0.16 -15.84
CA ASN A 178 -12.01 -0.85 -16.71
C ASN A 178 -13.46 -0.52 -17.08
N SER A 179 -14.06 -1.33 -17.97
CA SER A 179 -15.44 -1.14 -18.45
C SER A 179 -16.53 -1.35 -17.38
N LYS A 180 -16.16 -1.87 -16.20
CA LYS A 180 -17.05 -2.04 -15.04
C LYS A 180 -16.91 -0.88 -14.03
N ASN A 181 -16.27 0.22 -14.44
CA ASN A 181 -16.02 1.40 -13.62
C ASN A 181 -15.20 1.10 -12.35
N LYS A 182 -14.25 0.15 -12.45
CA LYS A 182 -13.30 -0.19 -11.38
C LYS A 182 -11.89 0.17 -11.79
N ILE A 183 -11.11 0.66 -10.83
CA ILE A 183 -9.66 0.84 -10.97
C ILE A 183 -8.99 -0.47 -10.54
N GLU A 184 -8.24 -1.07 -11.46
CA GLU A 184 -7.50 -2.31 -11.20
C GLU A 184 -5.99 -2.05 -11.38
N PRO A 185 -5.15 -2.33 -10.37
CA PRO A 185 -3.69 -2.31 -10.52
C PRO A 185 -3.24 -3.16 -11.70
N GLN A 186 -2.26 -2.68 -12.44
CA GLN A 186 -1.71 -3.37 -13.62
C GLN A 186 -0.24 -3.74 -13.39
N HIS A 187 0.17 -4.91 -13.88
CA HIS A 187 1.58 -5.34 -13.86
C HIS A 187 2.43 -4.71 -14.98
N ASN A 188 2.02 -3.53 -15.44
CA ASN A 188 2.65 -2.80 -16.52
C ASN A 188 2.71 -1.31 -16.17
N ASN A 189 3.25 -0.49 -17.06
CA ASN A 189 3.45 0.93 -16.81
C ASN A 189 2.21 1.80 -17.11
N GLU A 190 1.00 1.21 -17.12
CA GLU A 190 -0.26 1.90 -17.43
C GLU A 190 -1.04 2.30 -16.15
N ASN A 191 -0.42 2.23 -14.97
CA ASN A 191 -1.07 2.64 -13.72
C ASN A 191 -1.17 4.17 -13.64
N ILE A 192 -2.39 4.63 -13.36
CA ILE A 192 -2.72 6.05 -13.24
C ILE A 192 -3.46 6.27 -11.92
N ILE A 193 -3.18 7.38 -11.25
CA ILE A 193 -3.90 7.82 -10.06
C ILE A 193 -5.20 8.50 -10.48
N TYR A 194 -6.32 8.00 -9.97
CA TYR A 194 -7.67 8.52 -10.14
C TYR A 194 -8.24 9.02 -8.82
N ILE A 195 -9.14 10.00 -8.92
CA ILE A 195 -9.89 10.54 -7.79
C ILE A 195 -11.38 10.35 -8.04
N ASN A 196 -12.09 9.88 -7.02
CA ASN A 196 -13.54 9.81 -7.02
C ASN A 196 -14.15 11.21 -7.24
N SER A 197 -14.90 11.40 -8.33
CA SER A 197 -15.48 12.69 -8.72
C SER A 197 -16.33 13.35 -7.63
N GLN A 198 -17.06 12.55 -6.84
CA GLN A 198 -17.93 13.05 -5.77
C GLN A 198 -17.14 13.68 -4.62
N GLU A 199 -15.89 13.26 -4.45
CA GLU A 199 -15.04 13.61 -3.32
C GLU A 199 -13.80 14.41 -3.75
N SER A 200 -13.70 14.73 -5.04
CA SER A 200 -12.55 15.42 -5.63
C SER A 200 -12.27 16.79 -5.00
N ALA A 201 -13.30 17.46 -4.48
CA ALA A 201 -13.17 18.71 -3.75
C ALA A 201 -12.37 18.57 -2.44
N LYS A 202 -12.31 17.38 -1.85
CA LYS A 202 -11.60 17.10 -0.59
C LYS A 202 -10.13 16.71 -0.78
N VAL A 203 -9.69 16.47 -2.02
CA VAL A 203 -8.36 15.93 -2.30
C VAL A 203 -7.41 17.03 -2.78
N ARG A 204 -6.27 17.19 -2.12
CA ARG A 204 -5.23 18.17 -2.45
C ARG A 204 -3.83 17.55 -2.27
N ASP A 205 -2.82 18.25 -2.77
CA ASP A 205 -1.40 17.97 -2.51
C ASP A 205 -0.95 16.54 -2.82
N ILE A 206 -1.56 15.92 -3.84
CA ILE A 206 -1.11 14.61 -4.32
C ILE A 206 0.32 14.75 -4.82
N THR A 207 1.20 13.97 -4.22
CA THR A 207 2.62 13.94 -4.53
C THR A 207 3.08 12.52 -4.72
N PHE A 208 4.02 12.35 -5.65
CA PHE A 208 4.61 11.09 -6.02
C PHE A 208 6.13 11.28 -6.08
N LYS A 209 6.90 10.47 -5.33
CA LYS A 209 8.34 10.66 -5.14
C LYS A 209 9.11 9.36 -5.16
N HIS A 210 10.34 9.43 -5.65
CA HIS A 210 11.38 8.41 -5.50
C HIS A 210 12.43 8.93 -4.51
N GLU A 211 12.78 8.11 -3.54
CA GLU A 211 13.86 8.33 -2.59
C GLU A 211 14.91 7.23 -2.78
N GLU A 212 16.16 7.63 -3.01
CA GLU A 212 17.27 6.68 -3.15
C GLU A 212 17.55 5.99 -1.82
N GLY A 213 17.78 4.68 -1.87
CA GLY A 213 18.14 3.89 -0.70
C GLY A 213 19.48 4.33 -0.12
N GLN A 214 19.70 4.05 1.17
CA GLN A 214 21.03 4.21 1.75
C GLN A 214 22.03 3.31 1.02
N GLN A 215 22.88 3.94 0.20
CA GLN A 215 23.97 3.24 -0.46
C GLN A 215 24.97 2.75 0.60
N PRO A 216 25.58 1.56 0.43
CA PRO A 216 26.66 1.13 1.31
C PRO A 216 27.75 2.21 1.30
N GLU A 217 28.27 2.50 2.49
CA GLU A 217 29.38 3.44 2.65
C GLU A 217 30.50 3.02 1.70
N PRO A 218 31.04 3.94 0.87
CA PRO A 218 32.10 3.59 -0.05
C PRO A 218 33.25 2.97 0.75
N GLU A 219 33.75 1.82 0.30
CA GLU A 219 34.90 1.17 0.94
C GLU A 219 36.05 2.18 1.03
N HIS A 220 36.45 2.52 2.25
CA HIS A 220 37.56 3.44 2.49
C HIS A 220 38.87 2.67 2.33
N TYR A 221 39.60 2.95 1.26
CA TYR A 221 40.95 2.43 1.08
C TYR A 221 41.94 3.45 1.64
N ASP A 222 42.62 3.10 2.73
CA ASP A 222 43.75 3.89 3.23
C ASP A 222 44.94 3.72 2.28
N PHE A 223 45.18 4.73 1.46
CA PHE A 223 46.36 4.77 0.60
C PHE A 223 47.59 5.12 1.44
N ALA A 224 48.60 4.25 1.44
CA ALA A 224 49.89 4.57 2.03
C ALA A 224 50.56 5.72 1.27
N HIS A 225 51.12 6.70 1.99
CA HIS A 225 51.95 7.74 1.38
C HIS A 225 53.16 7.11 0.70
N ILE A 226 53.26 7.25 -0.62
CA ILE A 226 54.46 6.86 -1.37
C ILE A 226 55.37 8.09 -1.46
N ALA A 227 56.65 7.91 -1.16
CA ALA A 227 57.66 8.94 -1.32
C ALA A 227 57.65 9.43 -2.79
N ALA A 228 57.56 10.75 -2.98
CA ALA A 228 57.40 11.38 -4.28
C ALA A 228 58.41 10.83 -5.31
N MET A 229 57.92 10.07 -6.29
CA MET A 229 58.69 9.78 -7.50
C MET A 229 58.60 10.98 -8.46
N ASN A 230 59.70 11.24 -9.16
CA ASN A 230 60.03 12.45 -9.91
C ASN A 230 58.86 13.12 -10.66
N LYS A 231 58.93 14.46 -10.72
CA LYS A 231 57.99 15.48 -11.26
C LYS A 231 57.49 15.31 -12.71
N SER A 232 57.61 14.14 -13.33
CA SER A 232 57.28 13.89 -14.73
C SER A 232 56.12 12.91 -14.94
N SER A 233 55.53 12.32 -13.89
CA SER A 233 54.37 11.44 -14.00
C SER A 233 53.11 12.10 -13.45
N ASN A 234 52.11 12.32 -14.30
CA ASN A 234 50.75 12.71 -13.91
C ASN A 234 49.96 11.50 -13.34
N VAL A 235 50.62 10.66 -12.55
CA VAL A 235 50.03 9.46 -11.95
C VAL A 235 49.71 9.79 -10.51
N ILE A 236 48.44 10.05 -10.23
CA ILE A 236 47.97 10.49 -8.89
C ILE A 236 47.91 9.30 -7.91
N TYR A 237 47.95 8.06 -8.38
CA TYR A 237 47.89 6.87 -7.54
C TYR A 237 48.80 5.78 -8.08
N ASP A 238 49.59 5.16 -7.21
CA ASP A 238 50.26 3.92 -7.54
C ASP A 238 49.20 2.80 -7.52
N ILE A 239 49.08 2.10 -8.64
CA ILE A 239 48.10 1.02 -8.86
C ILE A 239 48.80 -0.39 -8.84
N PRO A 240 49.74 -0.76 -7.94
CA PRO A 240 50.33 -2.11 -7.97
C PRO A 240 49.45 -3.17 -7.28
N SER A 241 48.43 -2.78 -6.52
CA SER A 241 47.62 -3.72 -5.73
C SER A 241 46.39 -4.27 -6.46
N LEU A 242 46.05 -3.74 -7.65
CA LEU A 242 44.88 -4.19 -8.40
C LEU A 242 45.16 -5.50 -9.14
N LYS A 243 44.22 -6.43 -9.02
CA LYS A 243 44.22 -7.73 -9.69
C LYS A 243 43.23 -7.71 -10.85
N VAL A 244 43.48 -8.58 -11.83
CA VAL A 244 42.53 -8.82 -12.92
C VAL A 244 41.20 -9.29 -12.32
N GLY A 245 40.12 -8.58 -12.65
CA GLY A 245 38.79 -8.81 -12.08
C GLY A 245 38.31 -7.73 -11.12
N ASP A 246 39.22 -6.89 -10.59
CA ASP A 246 38.86 -5.79 -9.72
C ASP A 246 38.02 -4.73 -10.47
N LYS A 247 37.04 -4.16 -9.77
CA LYS A 247 36.20 -3.08 -10.28
C LYS A 247 36.64 -1.77 -9.64
N LEU A 248 37.22 -0.88 -10.44
CA LEU A 248 37.39 0.51 -10.05
C LEU A 248 36.13 1.29 -10.42
N VAL A 249 35.47 1.86 -9.42
CA VAL A 249 34.33 2.75 -9.62
C VAL A 249 34.77 4.15 -9.26
N PHE A 250 35.08 4.97 -10.27
CA PHE A 250 35.29 6.39 -10.07
C PHE A 250 33.93 7.06 -9.93
N ARG A 251 33.61 7.54 -8.73
CA ARG A 251 32.47 8.42 -8.50
C ARG A 251 32.98 9.85 -8.58
N LEU A 252 32.71 10.50 -9.71
CA LEU A 252 32.91 11.94 -9.83
C LEU A 252 31.77 12.64 -9.09
N PHE A 253 32.06 13.12 -7.87
CA PHE A 253 31.14 14.02 -7.19
C PHE A 253 31.29 15.40 -7.83
N ASN A 254 30.32 15.80 -8.66
CA ASN A 254 30.20 17.19 -9.04
C ASN A 254 29.58 17.96 -7.88
N ASN A 255 30.41 18.44 -6.95
CA ASN A 255 30.01 19.61 -6.18
C ASN A 255 29.81 20.72 -7.22
N LYS A 256 28.54 21.02 -7.56
CA LYS A 256 28.10 22.00 -8.58
C LYS A 256 28.77 23.38 -8.46
N THR A 257 29.54 23.61 -7.39
CA THR A 257 30.39 24.76 -7.16
C THR A 257 31.76 24.28 -6.65
N ASN A 258 32.83 24.65 -7.33
CA ASN A 258 34.19 24.47 -6.80
C ASN A 258 34.34 25.32 -5.53
N LEU A 259 34.56 24.69 -4.37
CA LEU A 259 34.58 25.36 -3.06
C LEU A 259 35.74 26.36 -2.88
N LEU A 260 36.77 26.30 -3.73
CA LEU A 260 37.89 27.25 -3.70
C LEU A 260 37.71 28.42 -4.67
N THR A 261 36.96 28.24 -5.76
CA THR A 261 36.88 29.24 -6.85
C THR A 261 35.48 29.77 -7.13
N ASN A 262 34.43 29.19 -6.52
CA ASN A 262 33.01 29.51 -6.76
C ASN A 262 32.53 29.40 -8.21
N VAL A 263 33.27 28.71 -9.08
CA VAL A 263 32.87 28.48 -10.48
C VAL A 263 31.94 27.26 -10.57
N LYS A 264 30.82 27.40 -11.29
CA LYS A 264 29.89 26.30 -11.57
C LYS A 264 30.33 25.53 -12.81
N SER A 265 30.45 24.20 -12.71
CA SER A 265 30.68 23.34 -13.87
C SER A 265 29.34 23.03 -14.56
N GLY A 266 29.32 23.05 -15.89
CA GLY A 266 28.10 22.84 -16.70
C GLY A 266 27.71 21.38 -16.92
N ASN A 267 28.31 20.42 -16.20
CA ASN A 267 28.10 18.99 -16.43
C ASN A 267 27.07 18.39 -15.45
N THR A 268 26.21 17.48 -15.94
CA THR A 268 25.20 16.76 -15.17
C THR A 268 25.74 15.45 -14.58
N ASP A 269 25.19 15.00 -13.45
CA ASP A 269 25.64 13.86 -12.61
C ASP A 269 25.53 12.45 -13.25
N ILE A 270 25.44 12.34 -14.58
CA ILE A 270 25.10 11.10 -15.29
C ILE A 270 26.32 10.29 -15.76
N ASP A 271 27.53 10.84 -15.70
CA ASP A 271 28.71 10.15 -16.26
C ASP A 271 29.34 9.16 -15.27
N LYS A 272 28.76 7.97 -15.16
CA LYS A 272 29.41 6.80 -14.55
C LYS A 272 30.38 6.18 -15.56
N ILE A 273 31.69 6.33 -15.34
CA ILE A 273 32.70 5.57 -16.09
C ILE A 273 33.08 4.34 -15.26
N ALA A 274 32.52 3.18 -15.61
CA ALA A 274 32.94 1.90 -15.06
C ALA A 274 34.03 1.30 -15.97
N LEU A 275 35.26 1.21 -15.47
CA LEU A 275 36.35 0.53 -16.17
C LEU A 275 36.49 -0.88 -15.61
N LYS A 276 36.28 -1.88 -16.46
CA LYS A 276 36.61 -3.28 -16.14
C LYS A 276 38.10 -3.48 -16.42
N ILE A 277 38.87 -3.81 -15.38
CA ILE A 277 40.28 -4.11 -15.55
C ILE A 277 40.39 -5.48 -16.21
N THR A 278 40.94 -5.48 -17.42
CA THR A 278 41.26 -6.67 -18.20
C THR A 278 42.75 -6.65 -18.50
N ASP A 279 43.28 -7.79 -18.93
CA ASP A 279 44.69 -7.99 -19.28
C ASP A 279 45.19 -7.01 -20.35
N LYS A 280 44.27 -6.39 -21.11
CA LYS A 280 44.55 -5.38 -22.15
C LYS A 280 44.59 -3.94 -21.62
N ASN A 281 44.05 -3.68 -20.43
CA ASN A 281 43.95 -2.34 -19.82
C ASN A 281 45.07 -2.06 -18.82
N ILE A 282 45.94 -3.05 -18.56
CA ILE A 282 47.21 -2.88 -17.86
C ILE A 282 48.24 -2.43 -18.91
N VAL A 283 48.21 -1.16 -19.30
CA VAL A 283 49.35 -0.57 -20.02
C VAL A 283 50.31 -0.04 -18.95
N ILE A 284 51.27 -0.89 -18.58
CA ILE A 284 52.47 -0.46 -17.88
C ILE A 284 53.23 0.43 -18.86
N CYS A 285 53.20 1.75 -18.67
CA CYS A 285 54.17 2.63 -19.30
C CYS A 285 55.56 2.28 -18.72
N MET A 286 56.25 1.30 -19.30
CA MET A 286 57.68 1.13 -19.09
C MET A 286 58.42 2.29 -19.76
N PRO A 287 59.40 2.94 -19.11
CA PRO A 287 60.21 3.95 -19.77
C PRO A 287 61.11 3.28 -20.81
N SER A 288 60.95 3.67 -22.08
CA SER A 288 61.90 3.35 -23.14
C SER A 288 63.27 3.95 -22.81
N HIS A 289 64.27 3.11 -22.53
CA HIS A 289 65.66 3.54 -22.57
C HIS A 289 66.11 3.56 -24.04
N SER A 290 66.26 4.76 -24.60
CA SER A 290 66.94 4.97 -25.87
C SER A 290 68.44 4.95 -25.65
N ILE A 291 69.11 4.03 -26.35
CA ILE A 291 70.56 3.99 -26.55
C ILE A 291 71.00 5.32 -27.22
N ILE A 292 72.01 5.99 -26.67
CA ILE A 292 72.80 6.98 -27.41
C ILE A 292 74.27 6.56 -27.33
N ASN A 293 74.84 6.27 -28.50
CA ASN A 293 76.27 6.10 -28.72
C ASN A 293 77.03 7.39 -28.38
N THR A 294 78.08 7.26 -27.57
CA THR A 294 79.46 7.68 -27.88
C THR A 294 80.41 6.81 -27.07
#